data_AF-A0A964N6T4-F1
#
_entry.id   AF-A0A964N6T4-F1
#
_cell.length_a   1.000
_cell.length_b   1.000
_cell.length_c   1.000
_cell.angle_alpha   90.00
_cell.angle_beta   90.00
_cell.angle_gamma   90.00
#
_symmetry.space_group_name_H-M   'P 1'
#
loop_
_entity.id
_entity.type
_entity.pdbx_description
1 polymer ?
#
loop_
_entity_poly.entity_id
_entity_poly.type
_entity_poly.pdbx_seq_one_letter_code
_entity_poly.pdbx_strand_id
1 'polypeptide(L)'
;MTTPRSRRAARHRERRRRTQHRARSLAVIGIVAALALVTLILTAFGSSSPEPLLTTTVAAAARGVPPEPDVLATVGNLQIKLPVARDAVTAVGFHGAENGSLRLTPVGRQLNEGLLARLWRRIAGSAPTGSVWIQLGDGPGTEVMDVGAMPGTNVYSPAAGTVVSISDFVIDGKAHGARIDVRPSSAPSLIISLSHVEPDPSLTVGSPVLASSSRLGTVVNVAAVERQSLAKHAGARGNNVAIEVHPTAGSLP
;
A
#
# COMPACT_ATOMS: atom_id res chain seq x y z
N MET A 1 9.75 -32.85 -77.86
CA MET A 1 10.36 -31.51 -77.74
C MET A 1 9.45 -30.62 -76.90
N THR A 2 9.78 -30.43 -75.62
CA THR A 2 8.98 -29.67 -74.64
C THR A 2 9.83 -28.50 -74.12
N THR A 3 9.33 -27.28 -74.28
CA THR A 3 10.06 -26.03 -74.06
C THR A 3 10.25 -25.69 -72.56
N PRO A 4 11.40 -25.14 -72.13
CA PRO A 4 11.71 -24.91 -70.70
C PRO A 4 11.21 -23.57 -70.14
N ARG A 5 10.29 -22.87 -70.82
CA ARG A 5 9.84 -21.51 -70.45
C ARG A 5 8.62 -21.46 -69.50
N SER A 6 7.90 -22.57 -69.28
CA SER A 6 6.64 -22.58 -68.52
C SER A 6 6.78 -22.65 -66.99
N ARG A 7 7.93 -23.09 -66.45
CA ARG A 7 8.12 -23.30 -65.00
C ARG A 7 8.54 -22.05 -64.20
N ARG A 8 9.09 -21.01 -64.85
CA ARG A 8 9.53 -19.76 -64.16
C ARG A 8 8.39 -18.77 -63.91
N ALA A 9 7.38 -18.71 -64.78
CA ALA A 9 6.26 -17.78 -64.64
C ALA A 9 5.29 -18.16 -63.50
N ALA A 10 5.12 -19.45 -63.23
CA ALA A 10 4.28 -19.95 -62.14
C ALA A 10 4.83 -19.58 -60.74
N ARG A 11 6.17 -19.65 -60.55
CA ARG A 11 6.83 -19.37 -59.27
C ARG A 11 6.77 -17.90 -58.83
N HIS A 12 6.65 -16.96 -59.77
CA HIS A 12 6.52 -15.53 -59.45
C HIS A 12 5.10 -15.13 -59.01
N ARG A 13 4.06 -15.82 -59.49
CA ARG A 13 2.67 -15.55 -59.08
C ARG A 13 2.36 -16.05 -57.67
N GLU A 14 3.03 -17.10 -57.23
CA GLU A 14 2.82 -17.70 -55.91
C GLU A 14 3.46 -16.89 -54.77
N ARG A 15 4.62 -16.26 -55.03
CA ARG A 15 5.28 -15.35 -54.06
C ARG A 15 4.47 -14.07 -53.79
N ARG A 16 3.79 -13.52 -54.79
CA ARG A 16 2.95 -12.31 -54.63
C ARG A 16 1.69 -12.57 -53.79
N ARG A 17 1.11 -13.76 -53.85
CA ARG A 17 -0.07 -14.11 -53.03
C ARG A 17 0.27 -14.17 -51.53
N ARG A 18 1.42 -14.74 -51.17
CA ARG A 18 1.86 -14.83 -49.76
C ARG A 18 2.20 -13.47 -49.14
N THR A 19 2.80 -12.55 -49.90
CA THR A 19 3.05 -11.18 -49.42
C THR A 19 1.76 -10.37 -49.30
N GLN A 20 0.80 -10.56 -50.21
CA GLN A 20 -0.53 -9.94 -50.10
C GLN A 20 -1.34 -10.48 -48.91
N HIS A 21 -1.27 -11.77 -48.60
CA HIS A 21 -1.94 -12.33 -47.42
C HIS A 21 -1.33 -11.81 -46.10
N ARG A 22 0.01 -11.66 -46.03
CA ARG A 22 0.68 -11.07 -44.87
C ARG A 22 0.41 -9.57 -44.73
N ALA A 23 0.36 -8.82 -45.84
CA ALA A 23 -0.02 -7.40 -45.82
C ALA A 23 -1.48 -7.21 -45.38
N ARG A 24 -2.39 -8.07 -45.85
CA ARG A 24 -3.79 -8.08 -45.43
C ARG A 24 -3.96 -8.49 -43.96
N SER A 25 -3.19 -9.47 -43.47
CA SER A 25 -3.26 -9.86 -42.05
C SER A 25 -2.74 -8.76 -41.13
N LEU A 26 -1.66 -8.05 -41.52
CA LEU A 26 -1.15 -6.91 -40.75
C LEU A 26 -2.14 -5.74 -40.75
N ALA A 27 -2.81 -5.47 -41.87
CA ALA A 27 -3.85 -4.45 -41.95
C ALA A 27 -5.05 -4.80 -41.04
N VAL A 28 -5.49 -6.06 -41.04
CA VAL A 28 -6.59 -6.52 -40.16
C VAL A 28 -6.18 -6.44 -38.70
N ILE A 29 -4.97 -6.85 -38.33
CA ILE A 29 -4.46 -6.71 -36.97
C ILE A 29 -4.40 -5.24 -36.55
N GLY A 30 -3.94 -4.35 -37.44
CA GLY A 30 -3.93 -2.91 -37.18
C GLY A 30 -5.33 -2.34 -36.93
N ILE A 31 -6.32 -2.75 -37.73
CA ILE A 31 -7.72 -2.34 -37.55
C ILE A 31 -8.30 -2.89 -36.25
N VAL A 32 -8.05 -4.16 -35.91
CA VAL A 32 -8.50 -4.77 -34.65
C VAL A 32 -7.82 -4.12 -33.46
N ALA A 33 -6.54 -3.80 -33.53
CA ALA A 33 -5.81 -3.10 -32.48
C ALA A 33 -6.32 -1.66 -32.30
N ALA A 34 -6.60 -0.95 -33.39
CA ALA A 34 -7.17 0.39 -33.35
C ALA A 34 -8.60 0.37 -32.77
N LEU A 35 -9.44 -0.58 -33.19
CA LEU A 35 -10.77 -0.77 -32.63
C LEU A 35 -10.69 -1.15 -31.15
N ALA A 36 -9.82 -2.08 -30.76
CA ALA A 36 -9.61 -2.42 -29.36
C ALA A 36 -9.14 -1.23 -28.53
N LEU A 37 -8.24 -0.38 -29.06
CA LEU A 37 -7.79 0.84 -28.42
C LEU A 37 -8.93 1.86 -28.26
N VAL A 38 -9.75 2.05 -29.30
CA VAL A 38 -10.91 2.96 -29.26
C VAL A 38 -11.95 2.44 -28.27
N THR A 39 -12.26 1.15 -28.26
CA THR A 39 -13.16 0.53 -27.27
C THR A 39 -12.58 0.65 -25.86
N LEU A 40 -11.27 0.49 -25.69
CA LEU A 40 -10.58 0.69 -24.40
C LEU A 40 -10.73 2.15 -23.93
N ILE A 41 -10.52 3.13 -24.80
CA ILE A 41 -10.69 4.55 -24.46
C ILE A 41 -12.16 4.85 -24.12
N LEU A 42 -13.10 4.41 -24.95
CA LEU A 42 -14.54 4.67 -24.75
C LEU A 42 -15.12 3.96 -23.52
N THR A 43 -14.58 2.80 -23.14
CA THR A 43 -14.98 2.10 -21.90
C THR A 43 -14.21 2.57 -20.67
N ALA A 44 -12.97 3.06 -20.81
CA ALA A 44 -12.18 3.60 -19.71
C ALA A 44 -12.64 5.01 -19.27
N PHE A 45 -13.26 5.78 -20.18
CA PHE A 45 -13.83 7.09 -19.88
C PHE A 45 -15.37 7.08 -19.84
N GLY A 46 -16.00 5.91 -19.76
CA GLY A 46 -17.41 5.79 -19.45
C GLY A 46 -17.71 6.51 -18.14
N SER A 47 -18.46 7.60 -18.25
CA SER A 47 -18.79 8.55 -17.20
C SER A 47 -19.43 7.87 -15.99
N SER A 48 -18.61 7.41 -15.04
CA SER A 48 -19.07 7.24 -13.66
C SER A 48 -19.15 8.64 -13.07
N SER A 49 -20.35 9.20 -13.06
CA SER A 49 -20.69 10.29 -12.16
C SER A 49 -20.14 9.94 -10.78
N PRO A 50 -19.34 10.81 -10.14
CA PRO A 50 -18.95 10.56 -8.77
C PRO A 50 -20.25 10.53 -7.95
N GLU A 51 -20.62 9.35 -7.45
CA GLU A 51 -21.59 9.32 -6.36
C GLU A 51 -20.98 10.18 -5.24
N PRO A 52 -21.73 11.17 -4.73
CA PRO A 52 -21.27 11.90 -3.57
C PRO A 52 -21.11 10.88 -2.44
N LEU A 53 -19.86 10.60 -2.07
CA LEU A 53 -19.56 9.89 -0.83
C LEU A 53 -20.26 10.69 0.26
N LEU A 54 -21.30 10.08 0.83
CA LEU A 54 -21.98 10.57 2.01
C LEU A 54 -20.88 10.88 3.02
N THR A 55 -20.74 12.17 3.34
CA THR A 55 -19.90 12.61 4.44
C THR A 55 -20.62 12.15 5.71
N THR A 56 -20.46 10.89 6.06
CA THR A 56 -20.96 10.37 7.33
C THR A 56 -20.07 10.99 8.39
N THR A 57 -20.56 12.07 8.99
CA THR A 57 -20.05 12.60 10.24
C THR A 57 -20.20 11.54 11.32
N VAL A 58 -19.21 10.65 11.45
CA VAL A 58 -19.02 9.80 12.64
C VAL A 58 -17.71 10.21 13.32
N ALA A 59 -17.53 11.51 13.49
CA ALA A 59 -16.40 12.07 14.22
C ALA A 59 -16.73 12.17 15.72
N ALA A 60 -17.02 11.03 16.37
CA ALA A 60 -17.12 10.96 17.83
C ALA A 60 -16.93 9.55 18.42
N ALA A 61 -17.29 8.48 17.69
CA ALA A 61 -17.44 7.16 18.28
C ALA A 61 -16.14 6.33 18.41
N ALA A 62 -15.13 6.57 17.59
CA ALA A 62 -13.93 5.72 17.55
C ALA A 62 -12.87 6.00 18.64
N ARG A 63 -13.11 6.96 19.56
CA ARG A 63 -12.10 7.42 20.53
C ARG A 63 -11.89 6.50 21.74
N GLY A 64 -12.39 5.26 21.72
CA GLY A 64 -12.36 4.39 22.90
C GLY A 64 -12.43 2.89 22.66
N VAL A 65 -12.78 2.42 21.47
CA VAL A 65 -12.94 0.99 21.21
C VAL A 65 -11.63 0.41 20.67
N PRO A 66 -11.08 -0.64 21.29
CA PRO A 66 -9.94 -1.35 20.73
C PRO A 66 -10.25 -1.90 19.33
N PRO A 67 -9.29 -1.86 18.38
CA PRO A 67 -9.52 -2.36 17.04
C PRO A 67 -9.76 -3.86 17.03
N GLU A 68 -10.61 -4.31 16.10
CA GLU A 68 -10.61 -5.73 15.74
C GLU A 68 -9.22 -6.11 15.19
N PRO A 69 -8.68 -7.28 15.57
CA PRO A 69 -7.42 -7.78 15.04
C PRO A 69 -7.46 -7.97 13.51
N ASP A 70 -7.03 -6.97 12.76
CA ASP A 70 -6.86 -7.04 11.29
C ASP A 70 -5.38 -6.91 10.94
N VAL A 71 -4.84 -7.83 10.13
CA VAL A 71 -3.41 -7.85 9.77
C VAL A 71 -3.20 -6.97 8.54
N LEU A 72 -2.36 -5.94 8.67
CA LEU A 72 -2.04 -5.02 7.58
C LEU A 72 -0.76 -5.38 6.84
N ALA A 73 0.22 -5.94 7.55
CA ALA A 73 1.50 -6.31 6.97
C ALA A 73 2.19 -7.42 7.77
N THR A 74 3.17 -8.07 7.15
CA THR A 74 4.03 -9.06 7.80
C THR A 74 5.51 -8.81 7.56
N VAL A 75 6.35 -9.29 8.49
CA VAL A 75 7.82 -9.40 8.34
C VAL A 75 8.23 -10.77 8.84
N GLY A 76 8.56 -11.68 7.92
CA GLY A 76 8.71 -13.09 8.23
C GLY A 76 7.42 -13.64 8.87
N ASN A 77 7.52 -14.10 10.10
CA ASN A 77 6.44 -14.62 10.93
C ASN A 77 5.77 -13.56 11.85
N LEU A 78 6.29 -12.33 11.89
CA LEU A 78 5.64 -11.23 12.61
C LEU A 78 4.45 -10.70 11.81
N GLN A 79 3.29 -10.63 12.45
CA GLN A 79 2.09 -9.97 11.92
C GLN A 79 1.94 -8.59 12.58
N ILE A 80 1.75 -7.57 11.76
CA ILE A 80 1.51 -6.19 12.20
C ILE A 80 0.02 -5.91 12.04
N LYS A 81 -0.66 -5.74 13.16
CA LYS A 81 -2.10 -5.51 13.18
C LYS A 81 -2.44 -4.03 13.13
N LEU A 82 -3.68 -3.75 12.76
CA LEU A 82 -4.25 -2.42 12.71
C LEU A 82 -4.12 -1.72 14.08
N PRO A 83 -3.44 -0.56 14.15
CA PRO A 83 -3.17 0.13 15.41
C PRO A 83 -4.30 1.10 15.82
N VAL A 84 -5.30 1.35 14.98
CA VAL A 84 -6.41 2.26 15.27
C VAL A 84 -7.74 1.58 14.96
N ALA A 85 -8.84 2.02 15.56
CA ALA A 85 -10.15 1.46 15.24
C ALA A 85 -10.46 1.52 13.73
N ARG A 86 -11.09 0.48 13.18
CA ARG A 86 -11.27 0.32 11.73
C ARG A 86 -12.06 1.46 11.08
N ASP A 87 -13.04 1.98 11.79
CA ASP A 87 -13.86 3.13 11.40
C ASP A 87 -13.11 4.47 11.47
N ALA A 88 -11.99 4.53 12.20
CA ALA A 88 -11.11 5.71 12.25
C ALA A 88 -10.03 5.72 11.15
N VAL A 89 -9.84 4.62 10.43
CA VAL A 89 -8.83 4.52 9.37
C VAL A 89 -9.25 5.38 8.19
N THR A 90 -8.41 6.35 7.83
CA THR A 90 -8.64 7.18 6.65
C THR A 90 -7.95 6.64 5.40
N ALA A 91 -6.82 5.94 5.56
CA ALA A 91 -6.09 5.23 4.51
C ALA A 91 -5.01 4.36 5.14
N VAL A 92 -4.50 3.37 4.39
CA VAL A 92 -3.25 2.68 4.69
C VAL A 92 -2.32 2.87 3.51
N GLY A 93 -1.07 3.28 3.77
CA GLY A 93 -0.09 3.45 2.73
C GLY A 93 1.29 2.93 3.12
N PHE A 94 2.11 2.70 2.11
CA PHE A 94 3.46 2.17 2.27
C PHE A 94 4.46 2.99 1.47
N HIS A 95 5.63 3.28 2.01
CA HIS A 95 6.74 3.88 1.26
C HIS A 95 8.10 3.31 1.67
N GLY A 96 9.12 3.67 0.89
CA GLY A 96 10.51 3.35 1.22
C GLY A 96 11.08 4.23 2.33
N ALA A 97 12.09 3.69 3.02
CA ALA A 97 12.94 4.40 3.96
C ALA A 97 14.38 3.91 3.83
N GLU A 98 15.33 4.83 4.02
CA GLU A 98 16.77 4.58 3.93
C GLU A 98 17.43 4.60 5.33
N ASN A 99 16.75 4.07 6.33
CA ASN A 99 17.17 4.14 7.75
C ASN A 99 17.38 2.75 8.39
N GLY A 100 17.48 1.70 7.57
CA GLY A 100 17.66 0.31 8.03
C GLY A 100 16.38 -0.38 8.51
N SER A 101 15.20 0.19 8.27
CA SER A 101 13.93 -0.51 8.41
C SER A 101 13.82 -1.68 7.42
N LEU A 102 13.22 -2.78 7.87
CA LEU A 102 12.96 -3.96 7.06
C LEU A 102 11.77 -3.74 6.14
N ARG A 103 11.83 -4.36 4.96
CA ARG A 103 10.72 -4.38 4.02
C ARG A 103 9.53 -5.15 4.61
N LEU A 104 8.40 -4.47 4.72
CA LEU A 104 7.14 -5.09 5.12
C LEU A 104 6.49 -5.77 3.91
N THR A 105 5.77 -6.86 4.13
CA THR A 105 4.93 -7.50 3.12
C THR A 105 3.49 -7.07 3.36
N PRO A 106 2.91 -6.16 2.55
CA PRO A 106 1.54 -5.71 2.74
C PRO A 106 0.53 -6.83 2.57
N VAL A 107 -0.52 -6.82 3.38
CA VAL A 107 -1.67 -7.71 3.26
C VAL A 107 -2.81 -6.96 2.58
N GLY A 108 -3.43 -7.60 1.58
CA GLY A 108 -4.58 -7.06 0.86
C GLY A 108 -4.22 -6.45 -0.50
N ARG A 109 -5.05 -5.51 -0.98
CA ARG A 109 -5.00 -5.03 -2.37
C ARG A 109 -4.43 -3.62 -2.48
N GLN A 110 -3.40 -3.47 -3.30
CA GLN A 110 -2.86 -2.15 -3.65
C GLN A 110 -3.78 -1.41 -4.64
N LEU A 111 -4.10 -0.15 -4.36
CA LEU A 111 -4.98 0.65 -5.23
C LEU A 111 -4.26 1.23 -6.43
N ASN A 112 -3.11 1.86 -6.25
CA ASN A 112 -2.44 2.62 -7.29
C ASN A 112 -1.50 1.78 -8.16
N GLU A 113 -1.71 0.46 -8.23
CA GLU A 113 -1.01 -0.36 -9.21
C GLU A 113 -1.41 0.06 -10.64
N GLY A 114 -0.40 0.20 -11.49
CA GLY A 114 -0.55 0.60 -12.88
C GLY A 114 -1.48 -0.32 -13.68
N LEU A 115 -2.00 0.21 -14.78
CA LEU A 115 -2.98 -0.45 -15.68
C LEU A 115 -2.56 -1.87 -16.11
N LEU A 116 -1.25 -2.12 -16.28
CA LEU A 116 -0.71 -3.42 -16.68
C LEU A 116 -0.89 -4.49 -15.58
N ALA A 117 -0.63 -4.16 -14.32
CA ALA A 117 -0.82 -5.08 -13.19
C ALA A 117 -2.30 -5.39 -12.97
N ARG A 118 -3.17 -4.41 -13.18
CA ARG A 118 -4.64 -4.57 -13.13
C ARG A 118 -5.13 -5.53 -14.22
N LEU A 119 -4.60 -5.43 -15.44
CA LEU A 119 -4.95 -6.31 -16.55
C LEU A 119 -4.44 -7.74 -16.31
N TRP A 120 -3.19 -7.91 -15.87
CA TRP A 120 -2.62 -9.22 -15.55
C TRP A 120 -3.41 -9.96 -14.47
N ARG A 121 -3.87 -9.26 -13.42
CA ARG A 121 -4.70 -9.88 -12.37
C ARG A 121 -6.10 -10.27 -12.83
N ARG A 122 -6.70 -9.51 -13.74
CA ARG A 122 -7.99 -9.88 -14.34
C ARG A 122 -7.89 -11.17 -15.16
N ILE A 123 -6.71 -11.43 -15.72
CA ILE A 123 -6.39 -12.67 -16.45
C ILE A 123 -6.02 -13.80 -15.46
N ALA A 124 -5.30 -13.50 -14.38
CA ALA A 124 -4.86 -14.47 -13.36
C ALA A 124 -5.94 -14.88 -12.35
N GLY A 125 -7.14 -14.28 -12.42
CA GLY A 125 -8.34 -14.81 -11.76
C GLY A 125 -8.39 -14.71 -10.23
N SER A 126 -7.61 -13.82 -9.60
CA SER A 126 -7.61 -13.66 -8.14
C SER A 126 -8.07 -12.26 -7.74
N ALA A 127 -9.26 -12.17 -7.13
CA ALA A 127 -9.69 -10.99 -6.40
C ALA A 127 -9.18 -11.14 -4.95
N PRO A 128 -8.24 -10.30 -4.48
CA PRO A 128 -7.84 -10.34 -3.08
C PRO A 128 -9.05 -9.89 -2.24
N THR A 129 -9.46 -10.72 -1.28
CA THR A 129 -10.26 -10.30 -0.14
C THR A 129 -9.32 -9.66 0.87
N GLY A 130 -9.65 -8.46 1.38
CA GLY A 130 -8.84 -7.82 2.43
C GLY A 130 -8.75 -6.30 2.33
N SER A 131 -8.03 -5.73 3.30
CA SER A 131 -7.78 -4.30 3.44
C SER A 131 -7.06 -3.73 2.21
N VAL A 132 -7.29 -2.45 1.96
CA VAL A 132 -6.85 -1.77 0.76
C VAL A 132 -5.72 -0.82 1.13
N TRP A 133 -4.63 -0.83 0.36
CA TRP A 133 -3.46 0.00 0.63
C TRP A 133 -2.94 0.74 -0.60
N ILE A 134 -2.09 1.74 -0.38
CA ILE A 134 -1.58 2.65 -1.42
C ILE A 134 -0.06 2.70 -1.34
N GLN A 135 0.63 2.56 -2.47
CA GLN A 135 2.05 2.88 -2.55
C GLN A 135 2.22 4.40 -2.53
N LEU A 136 2.96 4.90 -1.56
CA LEU A 136 3.27 6.31 -1.38
C LEU A 136 4.66 6.62 -1.94
N GLY A 137 4.85 7.88 -2.34
CA GLY A 137 6.07 8.35 -3.01
C GLY A 137 6.13 7.99 -4.50
N ASP A 138 7.22 8.41 -5.13
CA ASP A 138 7.45 8.25 -6.57
C ASP A 138 8.19 6.94 -6.92
N GLY A 139 8.60 6.16 -5.91
CA GLY A 139 9.35 4.91 -6.04
C GLY A 139 8.70 3.74 -5.28
N PRO A 140 9.07 2.49 -5.62
CA PRO A 140 8.62 1.32 -4.88
C PRO A 140 9.25 1.29 -3.49
N GLY A 141 8.50 0.87 -2.48
CA GLY A 141 9.01 0.69 -1.13
C GLY A 141 7.90 0.38 -0.13
N THR A 142 8.15 -0.53 0.78
CA THR A 142 7.19 -0.96 1.81
C THR A 142 7.84 -1.05 3.17
N GLU A 143 8.91 -0.30 3.37
CA GLU A 143 9.71 -0.26 4.59
C GLU A 143 9.01 0.52 5.73
N VAL A 144 8.18 1.51 5.39
CA VAL A 144 7.31 2.26 6.31
C VAL A 144 5.85 1.99 5.97
N MET A 145 5.02 1.74 6.98
CA MET A 145 3.56 1.64 6.86
C MET A 145 2.90 2.82 7.59
N ASP A 146 2.21 3.68 6.84
CA ASP A 146 1.40 4.77 7.37
C ASP A 146 -0.06 4.32 7.53
N VAL A 147 -0.57 4.36 8.76
CA VAL A 147 -1.99 4.15 9.04
C VAL A 147 -2.65 5.49 9.35
N GLY A 148 -3.37 6.04 8.37
CA GLY A 148 -4.01 7.35 8.45
C GLY A 148 -5.16 7.36 9.45
N ALA A 149 -5.21 8.39 10.29
CA ALA A 149 -6.27 8.61 11.27
C ALA A 149 -6.31 10.08 11.71
N MET A 150 -7.43 10.51 12.30
CA MET A 150 -7.56 11.87 12.83
C MET A 150 -6.68 12.07 14.08
N PRO A 151 -6.10 13.26 14.31
CA PRO A 151 -5.45 13.58 15.58
C PRO A 151 -6.38 13.33 16.79
N GLY A 152 -5.81 12.80 17.87
CA GLY A 152 -6.54 12.37 19.06
C GLY A 152 -7.20 10.99 18.95
N THR A 153 -7.07 10.28 17.81
CA THR A 153 -7.53 8.89 17.67
C THR A 153 -6.66 7.98 18.54
N ASN A 154 -7.26 7.03 19.27
CA ASN A 154 -6.50 6.09 20.08
C ASN A 154 -5.63 5.17 19.22
N VAL A 155 -4.38 5.02 19.63
CA VAL A 155 -3.40 4.12 19.04
C VAL A 155 -3.20 2.93 19.98
N TYR A 156 -3.25 1.73 19.43
CA TYR A 156 -3.13 0.45 20.12
C TYR A 156 -1.93 -0.32 19.59
N SER A 157 -1.43 -1.25 20.39
CA SER A 157 -0.26 -2.03 20.03
C SER A 157 -0.54 -2.92 18.81
N PRO A 158 0.30 -2.89 17.76
CA PRO A 158 0.08 -3.70 16.55
C PRO A 158 0.49 -5.17 16.76
N ALA A 159 1.23 -5.47 17.82
CA ALA A 159 1.64 -6.81 18.21
C ALA A 159 1.67 -6.95 19.74
N ALA A 160 1.64 -8.19 20.23
CA ALA A 160 1.87 -8.47 21.64
C ALA A 160 3.37 -8.43 21.92
N GLY A 161 3.78 -7.85 23.04
CA GLY A 161 5.20 -7.62 23.31
C GLY A 161 5.46 -6.81 24.56
N THR A 162 6.64 -6.18 24.58
CA THR A 162 7.07 -5.29 25.67
C THR A 162 7.52 -3.96 25.08
N VAL A 163 7.11 -2.85 25.69
CA VAL A 163 7.64 -1.53 25.37
C VAL A 163 9.11 -1.46 25.77
N VAL A 164 10.00 -1.17 24.84
CA VAL A 164 11.46 -1.10 25.09
C VAL A 164 12.02 0.31 25.02
N SER A 165 11.32 1.24 24.37
CA SER A 165 11.69 2.66 24.33
C SER A 165 10.45 3.53 24.15
N ILE A 166 10.50 4.72 24.74
CA ILE A 166 9.60 5.84 24.46
C ILE A 166 10.52 7.06 24.34
N SER A 167 10.58 7.66 23.16
CA SER A 167 11.46 8.80 22.88
C SER A 167 10.72 9.87 22.09
N ASP A 168 11.16 11.11 22.17
CA ASP A 168 10.53 12.22 21.43
C ASP A 168 10.63 11.99 19.92
N PHE A 169 9.53 12.27 19.22
CA PHE A 169 9.53 12.41 17.77
C PHE A 169 9.76 13.89 17.43
N VAL A 170 10.92 14.18 16.87
CA VAL A 170 11.42 15.55 16.69
C VAL A 170 11.40 15.95 15.22
N ILE A 171 10.78 17.09 14.93
CA ILE A 171 10.83 17.77 13.62
C ILE A 171 11.41 19.17 13.86
N ASP A 172 12.41 19.56 13.07
CA ASP A 172 13.08 20.87 13.16
C ASP A 172 13.53 21.25 14.60
N GLY A 173 14.00 20.26 15.36
CA GLY A 173 14.49 20.45 16.73
C GLY A 173 13.40 20.58 17.81
N LYS A 174 12.12 20.42 17.45
CA LYS A 174 10.99 20.45 18.39
C LYS A 174 10.28 19.10 18.47
N ALA A 175 9.89 18.70 19.68
CA ALA A 175 9.08 17.51 19.89
C ALA A 175 7.64 17.71 19.40
N HIS A 176 7.12 16.75 18.64
CA HIS A 176 5.78 16.74 18.04
C HIS A 176 4.96 15.49 18.41
N GLY A 177 5.39 14.78 19.45
CA GLY A 177 4.88 13.50 19.90
C GLY A 177 6.04 12.60 20.28
N ALA A 178 5.83 11.29 20.22
CA ALA A 178 6.82 10.28 20.54
C ALA A 178 6.92 9.19 19.47
N ARG A 179 8.06 8.49 19.49
CA ARG A 179 8.29 7.17 18.96
C ARG A 179 8.21 6.17 20.12
N ILE A 180 7.38 5.15 19.96
CA ILE A 180 7.22 4.04 20.90
C ILE A 180 7.75 2.77 20.23
N ASP A 181 8.73 2.14 20.85
CA ASP A 181 9.32 0.90 20.36
C ASP A 181 8.78 -0.27 21.16
N VAL A 182 8.21 -1.26 20.46
CA VAL A 182 7.69 -2.51 21.01
C VAL A 182 8.53 -3.66 20.50
N ARG A 183 9.09 -4.45 21.41
CA ARG A 183 9.71 -5.75 21.07
C ARG A 183 8.63 -6.83 21.07
N PRO A 184 8.29 -7.42 19.91
CA PRO A 184 7.21 -8.40 19.84
C PRO A 184 7.61 -9.73 20.49
N SER A 185 6.70 -10.36 21.22
CA SER A 185 6.95 -11.66 21.86
C SER A 185 7.13 -12.80 20.85
N SER A 186 6.50 -12.70 19.67
CA SER A 186 6.60 -13.69 18.61
C SER A 186 7.85 -13.54 17.73
N ALA A 187 8.55 -12.41 17.83
CA ALA A 187 9.73 -12.09 17.04
C ALA A 187 10.69 -11.18 17.84
N PRO A 188 11.33 -11.71 18.91
CA PRO A 188 12.10 -10.90 19.86
C PRO A 188 13.38 -10.30 19.28
N SER A 189 13.83 -10.75 18.11
CA SER A 189 14.96 -10.20 17.35
C SER A 189 14.59 -8.97 16.51
N LEU A 190 13.33 -8.52 16.60
CA LEU A 190 12.79 -7.37 15.89
C LEU A 190 12.25 -6.32 16.89
N ILE A 191 12.24 -5.07 16.46
CA ILE A 191 11.56 -3.95 17.10
C ILE A 191 10.52 -3.41 16.14
N ILE A 192 9.28 -3.21 16.61
CA ILE A 192 8.26 -2.41 15.92
C ILE A 192 8.31 -1.01 16.50
N SER A 193 8.49 -0.02 15.64
CA SER A 193 8.54 1.39 16.02
C SER A 193 7.31 2.10 15.52
N LEU A 194 6.58 2.75 16.43
CA LEU A 194 5.41 3.55 16.13
C LEU A 194 5.71 5.01 16.41
N SER A 195 5.71 5.87 15.40
CA SER A 195 5.85 7.32 15.56
C SER A 195 4.53 8.05 15.34
N HIS A 196 4.53 9.35 15.58
CA HIS A 196 3.36 10.23 15.48
C HIS A 196 2.31 9.93 16.58
N VAL A 197 2.77 9.51 17.75
CA VAL A 197 1.92 9.14 18.88
C VAL A 197 2.19 10.04 20.08
N GLU A 198 1.14 10.60 20.69
CA GLU A 198 1.17 11.18 22.03
C GLU A 198 1.03 10.01 23.01
N PRO A 199 2.07 9.64 23.79
CA PRO A 199 2.02 8.45 24.64
C PRO A 199 0.90 8.51 25.68
N ASP A 200 0.31 7.35 25.97
CA ASP A 200 -0.55 7.22 27.14
C ASP A 200 0.30 7.44 28.40
N PRO A 201 -0.08 8.33 29.34
CA PRO A 201 0.70 8.61 30.55
C PRO A 201 0.94 7.39 31.45
N SER A 202 0.13 6.34 31.31
CA SER A 202 0.31 5.08 32.04
C SER A 202 1.34 4.15 31.40
N LEU A 203 1.78 4.44 30.17
CA LEU A 203 2.73 3.63 29.43
C LEU A 203 4.16 3.93 29.89
N THR A 204 4.88 2.89 30.32
CA THR A 204 6.29 2.99 30.71
C THR A 204 7.13 1.95 29.98
N VAL A 205 8.44 2.20 29.86
CA VAL A 205 9.38 1.19 29.38
C VAL A 205 9.31 -0.05 30.29
N GLY A 206 9.25 -1.23 29.68
CA GLY A 206 9.00 -2.51 30.37
C GLY A 206 7.54 -2.92 30.43
N SER A 207 6.59 -2.05 30.05
CA SER A 207 5.16 -2.39 30.05
C SER A 207 4.87 -3.56 29.09
N PRO A 208 4.16 -4.62 29.53
CA PRO A 208 3.63 -5.63 28.63
C PRO A 208 2.44 -5.06 27.86
N VAL A 209 2.39 -5.34 26.56
CA VAL A 209 1.32 -4.90 25.67
C VAL A 209 0.73 -6.06 24.91
N LEU A 210 -0.58 -6.00 24.68
CA LEU A 210 -1.36 -6.95 23.92
C LEU A 210 -1.78 -6.35 22.57
N ALA A 211 -1.71 -7.17 21.53
CA ALA A 211 -2.04 -6.75 20.17
C ALA A 211 -3.52 -6.33 20.08
N SER A 212 -3.77 -5.17 19.48
CA SER A 212 -5.10 -4.60 19.23
C SER A 212 -5.92 -4.31 20.50
N SER A 213 -5.34 -4.34 21.70
CA SER A 213 -6.06 -4.09 22.95
C SER A 213 -5.36 -3.16 23.93
N SER A 214 -4.02 -3.23 24.04
CA SER A 214 -3.27 -2.26 24.84
C SER A 214 -3.16 -0.93 24.11
N ARG A 215 -3.71 0.13 24.70
CA ARG A 215 -3.57 1.50 24.21
C ARG A 215 -2.14 1.98 24.46
N LEU A 216 -1.52 2.52 23.41
CA LEU A 216 -0.19 3.13 23.46
C LEU A 216 -0.24 4.65 23.56
N GLY A 217 -1.33 5.27 23.09
CA GLY A 217 -1.46 6.72 23.08
C GLY A 217 -2.55 7.22 22.14
N THR A 218 -2.32 8.40 21.55
CA THR A 218 -3.19 8.98 20.52
C THR A 218 -2.41 9.57 19.35
N VAL A 219 -3.03 9.64 18.17
CA VAL A 219 -2.41 10.23 16.96
C VAL A 219 -2.15 11.73 17.18
N VAL A 220 -0.95 12.20 16.85
CA VAL A 220 -0.60 13.63 16.90
C VAL A 220 -0.86 14.34 15.56
N ASN A 221 -0.98 15.66 15.60
CA ASN A 221 -1.21 16.48 14.40
C ASN A 221 0.11 16.89 13.73
N VAL A 222 0.85 15.92 13.18
CA VAL A 222 2.11 16.18 12.46
C VAL A 222 1.87 16.98 11.18
N ALA A 223 0.70 16.83 10.55
CA ALA A 223 0.31 17.57 9.34
C ALA A 223 0.16 19.09 9.53
N ALA A 224 0.28 19.59 10.77
CA ALA A 224 0.37 21.01 11.08
C ALA A 224 1.78 21.58 10.82
N VAL A 225 2.82 20.75 10.85
CA VAL A 225 4.23 21.18 10.74
C VAL A 225 4.95 20.56 9.55
N GLU A 226 4.52 19.39 9.07
CA GLU A 226 5.15 18.72 7.94
C GLU A 226 4.10 18.13 6.98
N ARG A 227 4.39 18.17 5.68
CA ARG A 227 3.50 17.57 4.67
C ARG A 227 3.65 16.05 4.67
N GLN A 228 2.60 15.36 5.11
CA GLN A 228 2.58 13.90 5.22
C GLN A 228 2.49 13.20 3.85
N SER A 229 3.10 12.02 3.74
CA SER A 229 3.04 11.15 2.55
C SER A 229 1.60 10.79 2.16
N LEU A 230 0.72 10.62 3.16
CA LEU A 230 -0.69 10.32 2.97
C LEU A 230 -1.56 11.54 2.58
N ALA A 231 -1.03 12.76 2.60
CA ALA A 231 -1.85 13.98 2.48
C ALA A 231 -2.68 14.08 1.18
N LYS A 232 -2.25 13.39 0.10
CA LYS A 232 -2.98 13.35 -1.19
C LYS A 232 -4.05 12.26 -1.26
N HIS A 233 -4.01 11.30 -0.34
CA HIS A 233 -4.76 10.03 -0.44
C HIS A 233 -5.66 9.75 0.76
N ALA A 234 -5.45 10.45 1.87
CA ALA A 234 -6.15 10.24 3.12
C ALA A 234 -6.88 11.52 3.58
N GLY A 235 -7.90 11.33 4.41
CA GLY A 235 -8.49 12.40 5.21
C GLY A 235 -7.50 12.98 6.22
N ALA A 236 -7.98 13.92 7.06
CA ALA A 236 -7.21 14.50 8.17
C ALA A 236 -5.83 15.08 7.78
N ARG A 237 -5.69 15.57 6.54
CA ARG A 237 -4.43 16.10 5.97
C ARG A 237 -3.29 15.08 5.93
N GLY A 238 -3.60 13.79 6.00
CA GLY A 238 -2.60 12.72 6.01
C GLY A 238 -1.96 12.44 7.37
N ASN A 239 -2.50 12.99 8.47
CA ASN A 239 -2.10 12.56 9.81
C ASN A 239 -2.24 11.04 9.93
N ASN A 240 -1.26 10.40 10.57
CA ASN A 240 -1.13 8.96 10.59
C ASN A 240 -0.38 8.49 11.83
N VAL A 241 -0.37 7.18 12.03
CA VAL A 241 0.65 6.47 12.79
C VAL A 241 1.60 5.85 11.78
N ALA A 242 2.88 6.22 11.81
CA ALA A 242 3.89 5.60 10.98
C ALA A 242 4.52 4.41 11.73
N ILE A 243 4.61 3.28 11.05
CA ILE A 243 5.09 2.01 11.61
C ILE A 243 6.27 1.50 10.79
N GLU A 244 7.35 1.22 11.50
CA GLU A 244 8.58 0.64 10.97
C GLU A 244 8.96 -0.63 11.74
N VAL A 245 9.71 -1.52 11.11
CA VAL A 245 10.28 -2.69 11.78
C VAL A 245 11.78 -2.70 11.59
N HIS A 246 12.54 -2.85 12.67
CA HIS A 246 14.01 -2.90 12.64
C HIS A 246 14.51 -4.20 13.27
N PRO A 247 15.68 -4.72 12.86
CA PRO A 247 16.40 -5.71 13.63
C PRO A 247 16.82 -5.10 14.99
N THR A 248 16.74 -5.87 16.07
CA THR A 248 17.39 -5.51 17.34
C THR A 248 18.91 -5.47 17.17
N ALA A 249 19.60 -4.56 17.87
CA ALA A 249 21.06 -4.59 17.93
C ALA A 249 21.54 -6.00 18.37
N GLY A 250 22.35 -6.65 17.52
CA GLY A 250 22.84 -8.02 17.72
C GLY A 250 22.15 -9.13 16.92
N SER A 251 21.17 -8.83 16.06
CA SER A 251 20.48 -9.83 15.22
C SER A 251 20.88 -9.84 13.73
N LEU A 252 21.98 -9.16 13.36
CA LEU A 252 22.59 -9.35 12.05
C LEU A 252 23.32 -10.71 12.01
N PRO A 253 23.14 -11.52 10.96
CA PRO A 253 23.96 -12.71 10.74
C PRO A 253 25.43 -12.37 10.45
#